data_AF-A0AA89L4P1-F1
#
_entry.id   AF-A0AA89L4P1-F1
#
_cell.length_a   1.000
_cell.length_b   1.000
_cell.length_c   1.000
_cell.angle_alpha   90.00
_cell.angle_beta   90.00
_cell.angle_gamma   90.00
#
_symmetry.space_group_name_H-M   'P 1'
#
loop_
_entity.id
_entity.type
_entity.pdbx_description
1 polymer ?
#
loop_
_entity_poly.entity_id
_entity_poly.type
_entity_poly.pdbx_seq_one_letter_code
_entity_poly.pdbx_strand_id
1 'polypeptide(L)'
;MTLQINAILTATQTVIDFIDLPIAQLLIEQTPANTTAFAHPALFLGFAQQQLQQIGQLSPLETASTDQVDTGIWITMNPEWTEQIGYVGQLLAEQSQPPITSASLPSNVPQNFRTTLAPAVEALILVLSRFGYPLTKSAPVKAKPAKTRHRWTKAVSQIEFTVATREAQGTAIWQKRNEMLLKVGAQLRPTAPLNKDGSFGFAAKMGTHLRNEHAAQIQDNQTTEDIVFKSVNEIGLFLYYGGTNSWLELRDANGRSIEDWTKI
;
A
#
# COMPACT_ATOMS: atom_id res chain seq x y z
N MET A 1 7.30 21.45 -22.16
CA MET A 1 8.47 22.17 -21.63
C MET A 1 9.66 21.22 -21.58
N THR A 2 10.84 21.69 -21.96
CA THR A 2 12.10 20.98 -21.72
C THR A 2 12.80 21.69 -20.57
N LEU A 3 13.16 20.95 -19.51
CA LEU A 3 13.81 21.50 -18.32
C LEU A 3 15.19 20.86 -18.18
N GLN A 4 16.22 21.70 -18.02
CA GLN A 4 17.56 21.25 -17.67
C GLN A 4 17.80 21.49 -16.18
N ILE A 5 18.28 20.47 -15.48
CA ILE A 5 18.60 20.50 -14.05
C ILE A 5 19.92 19.78 -13.82
N ASN A 6 20.63 20.19 -12.77
CA ASN A 6 21.71 19.40 -12.20
C ASN A 6 21.20 18.76 -10.91
N ALA A 7 21.39 17.45 -10.74
CA ALA A 7 20.91 16.74 -9.57
C ALA A 7 22.04 15.93 -8.92
N ILE A 8 22.21 16.08 -7.62
CA ILE A 8 23.13 15.32 -6.78
C ILE A 8 22.29 14.47 -5.83
N LEU A 9 22.42 13.15 -5.92
CA LEU A 9 21.68 12.19 -5.12
C LEU A 9 22.63 11.51 -4.13
N THR A 10 22.27 11.52 -2.85
CA THR A 10 22.92 10.76 -1.78
C THR A 10 21.92 9.76 -1.19
N ALA A 11 22.36 8.98 -0.19
CA ALA A 11 21.49 8.00 0.45
C ALA A 11 20.28 8.64 1.18
N THR A 12 20.41 9.89 1.63
CA THR A 12 19.41 10.56 2.48
C THR A 12 18.91 11.87 1.88
N GLN A 13 19.62 12.44 0.92
CA GLN A 13 19.31 13.76 0.36
C GLN A 13 19.38 13.77 -1.16
N THR A 14 18.57 14.61 -1.79
CA THR A 14 18.68 14.95 -3.20
C THR A 14 18.70 16.46 -3.33
N VAL A 15 19.72 17.00 -3.98
CA VAL A 15 19.85 18.42 -4.27
C VAL A 15 19.66 18.62 -5.77
N ILE A 16 18.75 19.51 -6.14
CA ILE A 16 18.43 19.83 -7.54
C ILE A 16 18.65 21.31 -7.76
N ASP A 17 19.59 21.66 -8.62
CA ASP A 17 19.83 23.03 -9.05
C ASP A 17 19.11 23.28 -10.38
N PHE A 18 18.34 24.36 -10.43
CA PHE A 18 17.61 24.77 -11.62
C PHE A 18 18.46 25.75 -12.44
N ILE A 19 18.35 25.65 -13.76
CA ILE A 19 19.10 26.48 -14.70
C ILE A 19 18.11 27.48 -15.34
N ASP A 20 18.49 28.76 -15.40
CA ASP A 20 17.74 29.84 -16.05
C ASP A 20 16.29 30.06 -15.54
N LEU A 21 16.03 29.75 -14.27
CA LEU A 21 14.75 29.99 -13.62
C LEU A 21 14.92 30.84 -12.35
N PRO A 22 13.87 31.55 -11.89
CA PRO A 22 13.87 32.28 -10.62
C PRO A 22 14.18 31.43 -9.38
N ILE A 23 14.01 30.10 -9.48
CA ILE A 23 14.30 29.14 -8.41
C ILE A 23 15.77 28.76 -8.51
N ALA A 24 16.47 28.77 -7.37
CA ALA A 24 17.86 28.36 -7.30
C ALA A 24 17.98 26.86 -7.12
N GLN A 25 17.36 26.34 -6.05
CA GLN A 25 17.60 24.99 -5.59
C GLN A 25 16.36 24.37 -4.95
N LEU A 26 16.24 23.05 -5.09
CA LEU A 26 15.32 22.20 -4.35
C LEU A 26 16.13 21.12 -3.63
N LEU A 27 16.01 21.09 -2.30
CA LEU A 27 16.58 20.08 -1.42
C LEU A 27 15.48 19.13 -0.97
N ILE A 28 15.62 17.84 -1.23
CA ILE A 28 14.77 16.76 -0.71
C ILE A 28 15.55 16.03 0.38
N GLU A 29 14.96 15.84 1.56
CA GLU A 29 15.54 15.07 2.66
C GLU A 29 14.56 14.01 3.16
N GLN A 30 15.03 12.76 3.22
CA GLN A 30 14.30 11.65 3.81
C GLN A 30 14.50 11.66 5.32
N THR A 31 13.42 11.46 6.09
CA THR A 31 13.46 11.51 7.57
C THR A 31 14.12 12.81 8.06
N PRO A 32 13.56 13.98 7.65
CA PRO A 32 14.20 15.26 7.87
C PRO A 32 14.36 15.60 9.36
N ALA A 33 15.55 16.04 9.76
CA ALA A 33 15.77 16.60 11.09
C ALA A 33 15.32 18.07 11.16
N ASN A 34 14.86 18.53 12.33
CA ASN A 34 14.49 19.94 12.62
C ASN A 34 15.72 20.88 12.66
N THR A 35 16.67 20.73 11.74
CA THR A 35 17.98 21.41 11.76
C THR A 35 18.29 22.17 10.47
N THR A 36 17.52 21.94 9.39
CA THR A 36 17.77 22.57 8.09
C THR A 36 17.24 24.01 8.08
N ALA A 37 18.16 24.97 7.95
CA ALA A 37 17.88 26.41 7.95
C ALA A 37 18.67 27.11 6.83
N PHE A 38 18.13 28.21 6.30
CA PHE A 38 18.70 28.94 5.18
C PHE A 38 18.97 30.40 5.54
N ALA A 39 20.01 31.00 4.96
CA ALA A 39 20.35 32.40 5.18
C ALA A 39 19.34 33.39 4.56
N HIS A 40 18.51 32.91 3.64
CA HIS A 40 17.46 33.67 2.96
C HIS A 40 16.10 32.96 3.16
N PRO A 41 14.97 33.65 2.91
CA PRO A 41 13.66 33.02 2.94
C PRO A 41 13.62 31.77 2.06
N ALA A 42 13.00 30.71 2.57
CA ALA A 42 12.85 29.44 1.88
C ALA A 42 11.39 28.99 1.93
N LEU A 43 10.99 28.15 0.98
CA LEU A 43 9.70 27.47 1.04
C LEU A 43 9.93 26.04 1.52
N PHE A 44 9.10 25.60 2.46
CA PHE A 44 9.08 24.23 2.93
C PHE A 44 7.80 23.51 2.48
N LEU A 45 7.98 22.30 1.95
CA LEU A 45 6.94 21.35 1.63
C LEU A 45 7.18 20.08 2.44
N GLY A 46 6.22 19.73 3.30
CA GLY A 46 6.29 18.54 4.11
C GLY A 46 5.37 17.45 3.58
N PHE A 47 5.93 16.28 3.30
CA PHE A 47 5.20 15.12 2.79
C PHE A 47 5.12 14.02 3.84
N ALA A 48 3.99 13.32 3.85
CA ALA A 48 3.81 12.05 4.55
C ALA A 48 3.21 11.05 3.55
N GLN A 49 3.83 9.88 3.40
CA GLN A 49 3.40 8.85 2.46
C GLN A 49 3.24 9.38 1.02
N GLN A 50 4.20 10.20 0.57
CA GLN A 50 4.18 10.87 -0.74
C GLN A 50 2.98 11.80 -0.98
N GLN A 51 2.25 12.18 0.07
CA GLN A 51 1.20 13.19 0.01
C GLN A 51 1.64 14.45 0.74
N LEU A 52 1.48 15.60 0.08
CA LEU A 52 1.76 16.90 0.67
C LEU A 52 0.81 17.12 1.87
N GLN A 53 1.39 17.36 3.05
CA GLN A 53 0.65 17.64 4.29
C GLN A 53 0.75 19.11 4.69
N GLN A 54 1.88 19.74 4.43
CA GLN A 54 2.16 21.11 4.83
C GLN A 54 2.95 21.85 3.77
N ILE A 55 2.63 23.14 3.65
CA ILE A 55 3.37 24.11 2.84
C ILE A 55 3.52 25.39 3.66
N GLY A 56 4.69 26.01 3.66
CA GLY A 56 4.89 27.26 4.37
C GLY A 56 6.18 27.95 3.99
N GLN A 57 6.15 29.28 4.00
CA GLN A 57 7.35 30.08 3.92
C GLN A 57 8.06 30.09 5.27
N LEU A 58 9.38 29.94 5.24
CA LEU A 58 10.30 30.07 6.37
C LEU A 58 11.05 31.39 6.26
N SER A 59 11.22 32.06 7.40
CA SER A 59 12.08 33.22 7.56
C SER A 59 13.56 32.80 7.51
N PRO A 60 14.49 33.75 7.29
CA PRO A 60 15.91 33.47 7.40
C PRO A 60 16.26 32.83 8.76
N LEU A 61 17.03 31.75 8.72
CA LEU A 61 17.48 30.94 9.85
C LEU A 61 16.36 30.21 10.63
N GLU A 62 15.11 30.27 10.14
CA GLU A 62 13.99 29.50 10.70
C GLU A 62 14.07 28.03 10.23
N THR A 63 13.78 27.10 11.14
CA THR A 63 13.65 25.68 10.83
C THR A 63 12.18 25.29 10.73
N ALA A 64 11.87 24.41 9.78
CA ALA A 64 10.53 23.83 9.69
C ALA A 64 10.30 22.79 10.80
N SER A 65 9.06 22.63 11.25
CA SER A 65 8.65 21.49 12.07
C SER A 65 8.47 20.25 11.19
N THR A 66 9.19 19.17 11.54
CA THR A 66 9.21 17.91 10.79
C THR A 66 8.52 16.74 11.49
N ASP A 67 7.89 16.99 12.66
CA ASP A 67 7.39 15.96 13.58
C ASP A 67 6.31 15.02 13.00
N GLN A 68 5.71 15.37 11.86
CA GLN A 68 4.63 14.62 11.19
C GLN A 68 4.92 14.32 9.71
N VAL A 69 6.15 14.50 9.25
CA VAL A 69 6.52 14.28 7.84
C VAL A 69 7.64 13.26 7.69
N ASP A 70 7.54 12.41 6.67
CA ASP A 70 8.58 11.43 6.33
C ASP A 70 9.56 11.97 5.29
N THR A 71 9.18 13.01 4.53
CA THR A 71 10.06 13.74 3.62
C THR A 71 9.87 15.24 3.78
N GLY A 72 10.98 15.97 3.90
CA GLY A 72 11.02 17.43 3.84
C GLY A 72 11.59 17.88 2.50
N ILE A 73 10.94 18.86 1.87
CA ILE A 73 11.45 19.49 0.65
C ILE A 73 11.57 20.99 0.90
N TRP A 74 12.76 21.54 0.70
CA TRP A 74 13.04 22.96 0.79
C TRP A 74 13.35 23.52 -0.59
N ILE A 75 12.77 24.68 -0.89
CA ILE A 75 12.96 25.38 -2.16
C ILE A 75 13.49 26.76 -1.85
N THR A 76 14.57 27.14 -2.53
CA THR A 76 15.18 28.47 -2.45
C THR A 76 15.14 29.15 -3.81
N MET A 77 15.12 30.48 -3.80
CA MET A 77 15.15 31.29 -5.03
C MET A 77 16.50 31.94 -5.22
N ASN A 78 16.79 32.34 -6.46
CA ASN A 78 17.96 33.17 -6.74
C ASN A 78 17.86 34.47 -5.92
N PRO A 79 19.00 35.07 -5.50
CA PRO A 79 19.02 36.22 -4.59
C PRO A 79 18.07 37.36 -4.98
N GLU A 80 17.97 37.64 -6.28
CA GLU A 80 17.14 38.71 -6.85
C GLU A 80 15.63 38.43 -6.82
N TRP A 81 15.20 37.20 -6.48
CA TRP A 81 13.80 36.78 -6.41
C TRP A 81 13.34 36.32 -5.02
N THR A 82 14.20 36.42 -4.00
CA THR A 82 13.94 35.86 -2.66
C THR A 82 12.66 36.38 -2.00
N GLU A 83 12.27 37.63 -2.28
CA GLU A 83 11.03 38.23 -1.77
C GLU A 83 9.75 37.59 -2.36
N GLN A 84 9.84 36.93 -3.52
CA GLN A 84 8.70 36.32 -4.21
C GLN A 84 8.48 34.85 -3.85
N ILE A 85 9.29 34.26 -2.94
CA ILE A 85 9.18 32.85 -2.53
C ILE A 85 7.78 32.52 -1.98
N GLY A 86 7.14 33.46 -1.28
CA GLY A 86 5.78 33.29 -0.76
C GLY A 86 4.74 33.18 -1.86
N TYR A 87 4.91 33.88 -2.98
CA TYR A 87 4.03 33.75 -4.14
C TYR A 87 4.19 32.39 -4.83
N VAL A 88 5.41 31.86 -4.91
CA VAL A 88 5.64 30.49 -5.40
C VAL A 88 4.92 29.49 -4.49
N GLY A 89 5.05 29.65 -3.17
CA GLY A 89 4.33 28.83 -2.19
C GLY A 89 2.81 28.86 -2.37
N GLN A 90 2.23 30.05 -2.50
CA GLN A 90 0.79 30.21 -2.70
C GLN A 90 0.32 29.58 -4.02
N LEU A 91 1.09 29.71 -5.10
CA LEU A 91 0.77 29.08 -6.38
C LEU A 91 0.81 27.55 -6.31
N LEU A 92 1.79 26.97 -5.60
CA LEU A 92 1.85 25.51 -5.38
C LEU A 92 0.70 25.02 -4.51
N ALA A 93 0.33 25.79 -3.49
CA ALA A 93 -0.79 25.50 -2.60
C ALA A 93 -2.14 25.47 -3.35
N GLU A 94 -2.34 26.37 -4.31
CA GLU A 94 -3.52 26.39 -5.20
C GLU A 94 -3.59 25.18 -6.13
N GLN A 95 -2.43 24.62 -6.52
CA GLN A 95 -2.33 23.45 -7.41
C GLN A 95 -2.44 22.12 -6.65
N SER A 96 -2.38 22.12 -5.31
CA SER A 96 -2.47 20.90 -4.52
C SER A 96 -3.91 20.36 -4.46
N GLN A 97 -4.06 19.04 -4.35
CA GLN A 97 -5.37 18.40 -4.19
C GLN A 97 -5.38 17.43 -3.00
N PRO A 98 -6.09 17.75 -1.90
CA PRO A 98 -6.89 18.96 -1.69
C PRO A 98 -6.02 20.24 -1.63
N PRO A 99 -6.60 21.43 -1.89
CA PRO A 99 -5.92 22.70 -1.67
C PRO A 99 -5.46 22.82 -0.22
N ILE A 100 -4.21 23.19 0.00
CA ILE A 100 -3.66 23.42 1.35
C ILE A 100 -3.64 24.92 1.61
N THR A 101 -4.07 25.34 2.79
CA THR A 101 -3.97 26.73 3.24
C THR A 101 -2.86 26.85 4.26
N SER A 102 -2.06 27.92 4.18
CA SER A 102 -1.00 28.21 5.13
C SER A 102 -1.03 29.67 5.54
N ALA A 103 -0.92 29.93 6.84
CA ALA A 103 -0.92 31.29 7.38
C ALA A 103 0.38 32.06 7.08
N SER A 104 1.47 31.36 6.74
CA SER A 104 2.73 32.00 6.36
C SER A 104 2.81 32.38 4.88
N LEU A 105 1.79 32.04 4.08
CA LEU A 105 1.72 32.40 2.67
C LEU A 105 0.83 33.64 2.45
N PRO A 106 1.13 34.45 1.42
CA PRO A 106 0.29 35.58 1.06
C PRO A 106 -1.10 35.11 0.59
N SER A 107 -2.14 35.83 1.01
CA SER A 107 -3.54 35.47 0.70
C SER A 107 -3.94 35.67 -0.77
N ASN A 108 -3.16 36.44 -1.54
CA ASN A 108 -3.37 36.64 -2.96
C ASN A 108 -2.03 36.88 -3.69
N VAL A 109 -1.94 36.39 -4.94
CA VAL A 109 -0.80 36.61 -5.83
C VAL A 109 -1.23 37.53 -6.97
N PRO A 110 -0.63 38.73 -7.12
CA PRO A 110 -0.94 39.63 -8.22
C PRO A 110 -0.68 39.00 -9.61
N GLN A 111 -1.50 39.35 -10.60
CA GLN A 111 -1.52 38.68 -11.92
C GLN A 111 -0.18 38.77 -12.67
N ASN A 112 0.57 39.85 -12.52
CA ASN A 112 1.91 40.00 -13.09
C ASN A 112 2.85 38.92 -12.54
N PHE A 113 2.85 38.67 -11.23
CA PHE A 113 3.68 37.63 -10.62
C PHE A 113 3.20 36.23 -10.98
N ARG A 114 1.89 36.00 -11.15
CA ARG A 114 1.38 34.71 -11.65
C ARG A 114 1.96 34.37 -13.02
N THR A 115 2.00 35.36 -13.91
CA THR A 115 2.55 35.18 -15.27
C THR A 115 4.06 34.98 -15.24
N THR A 116 4.78 35.80 -14.47
CA THR A 116 6.24 35.74 -14.36
C THR A 116 6.74 34.44 -13.71
N LEU A 117 6.04 33.94 -12.69
CA LEU A 117 6.44 32.76 -11.92
C LEU A 117 5.88 31.45 -12.48
N ALA A 118 4.96 31.49 -13.44
CA ALA A 118 4.35 30.28 -14.01
C ALA A 118 5.40 29.25 -14.50
N PRO A 119 6.45 29.62 -15.26
CA PRO A 119 7.47 28.66 -15.70
C PRO A 119 8.20 27.99 -14.52
N ALA A 120 8.47 28.75 -13.46
CA ALA A 120 9.14 28.27 -12.25
C ALA A 120 8.25 27.26 -11.49
N VAL A 121 6.96 27.58 -11.33
CA VAL A 121 5.99 26.69 -10.68
C VAL A 121 5.75 25.42 -11.50
N GLU A 122 5.63 25.52 -12.82
CA GLU A 122 5.51 24.36 -13.71
C GLU A 122 6.75 23.46 -13.63
N ALA A 123 7.95 24.05 -13.57
CA ALA A 123 9.19 23.30 -13.39
C ALA A 123 9.22 22.55 -12.05
N LEU A 124 8.79 23.19 -10.94
CA LEU A 124 8.69 22.54 -9.64
C LEU A 124 7.70 21.39 -9.66
N ILE A 125 6.50 21.59 -10.20
CA ILE A 125 5.48 20.53 -10.29
C ILE A 125 6.02 19.34 -11.09
N LEU A 126 6.69 19.61 -12.21
CA LEU A 126 7.30 18.58 -13.03
C LEU A 126 8.38 17.82 -12.26
N VAL A 127 9.34 18.52 -11.63
CA VAL A 127 10.41 17.88 -10.85
C VAL A 127 9.82 17.08 -9.69
N LEU A 128 8.98 17.68 -8.85
CA LEU A 128 8.32 17.01 -7.73
C LEU A 128 7.59 15.73 -8.18
N SER A 129 6.83 15.80 -9.28
CA SER A 129 6.13 14.62 -9.82
C SER A 129 7.09 13.51 -10.27
N ARG A 130 8.23 13.85 -10.88
CA ARG A 130 9.23 12.89 -11.37
C ARG A 130 10.01 12.23 -10.23
N PHE A 131 10.19 12.95 -9.13
CA PHE A 131 10.82 12.43 -7.91
C PHE A 131 9.83 11.74 -6.95
N GLY A 132 8.55 11.60 -7.34
CA GLY A 132 7.56 10.84 -6.58
C GLY A 132 6.78 11.63 -5.53
N TYR A 133 6.78 12.96 -5.62
CA TYR A 133 6.14 13.90 -4.70
C TYR A 133 5.05 14.74 -5.40
N PRO A 134 4.03 14.15 -6.02
CA PRO A 134 3.02 14.92 -6.74
C PRO A 134 2.21 15.81 -5.77
N LEU A 135 1.90 17.03 -6.20
CA LEU A 135 1.03 17.96 -5.44
C LEU A 135 -0.44 17.55 -5.47
N THR A 136 -0.84 16.85 -6.53
CA THR A 136 -2.15 16.23 -6.62
C THR A 136 -2.09 14.83 -6.03
N LYS A 137 -3.10 14.43 -5.26
CA LYS A 137 -3.24 13.04 -4.86
C LYS A 137 -3.20 12.16 -6.11
N SER A 138 -2.14 11.36 -6.25
CA SER A 138 -2.18 10.19 -7.13
C SER A 138 -3.48 9.47 -6.84
N ALA A 139 -4.28 9.20 -7.88
CA ALA A 139 -5.49 8.40 -7.73
C ALA A 139 -5.15 7.22 -6.83
N PRO A 140 -5.93 6.96 -5.76
CA PRO A 140 -5.58 5.93 -4.80
C PRO A 140 -5.27 4.68 -5.61
N VAL A 141 -4.06 4.13 -5.44
CA VAL A 141 -3.72 2.80 -5.96
C VAL A 141 -4.94 1.97 -5.61
N LYS A 142 -5.71 1.55 -6.64
CA LYS A 142 -7.05 0.96 -6.46
C LYS A 142 -6.96 0.09 -5.23
N ALA A 143 -7.71 0.46 -4.18
CA ALA A 143 -7.73 -0.33 -2.96
C ALA A 143 -7.84 -1.77 -3.40
N LYS A 144 -6.88 -2.62 -2.98
CA LYS A 144 -6.88 -4.04 -3.34
C LYS A 144 -8.34 -4.49 -3.25
N PRO A 145 -8.94 -5.02 -4.34
CA PRO A 145 -10.38 -5.25 -4.41
C PRO A 145 -10.79 -5.84 -3.07
N ALA A 146 -11.73 -5.17 -2.40
CA ALA A 146 -12.14 -5.54 -1.05
C ALA A 146 -12.29 -7.05 -1.04
N LYS A 147 -11.54 -7.73 -0.14
CA LYS A 147 -11.46 -9.20 -0.12
C LYS A 147 -12.86 -9.74 -0.34
N THR A 148 -13.04 -10.56 -1.37
CA THR A 148 -14.31 -11.18 -1.72
C THR A 148 -14.98 -11.63 -0.43
N ARG A 149 -16.15 -11.06 -0.13
CA ARG A 149 -16.90 -11.45 1.06
C ARG A 149 -17.72 -12.68 0.73
N HIS A 150 -17.82 -13.58 1.69
CA HIS A 150 -18.60 -14.80 1.55
C HIS A 150 -19.72 -14.81 2.58
N ARG A 151 -20.92 -15.19 2.15
CA ARG A 151 -22.11 -15.32 3.01
C ARG A 151 -22.62 -16.75 3.00
N TRP A 152 -22.66 -17.35 4.18
CA TRP A 152 -23.36 -18.61 4.38
C TRP A 152 -24.87 -18.44 4.17
N THR A 153 -25.50 -19.42 3.52
CA THR A 153 -26.94 -19.53 3.37
C THR A 153 -27.39 -20.97 3.63
N LYS A 154 -28.68 -21.16 3.97
CA LYS A 154 -29.26 -22.50 4.16
C LYS A 154 -29.16 -23.37 2.90
N ALA A 155 -29.18 -22.77 1.71
CA ALA A 155 -29.02 -23.51 0.45
C ALA A 155 -27.61 -24.14 0.35
N VAL A 156 -26.58 -23.38 0.71
CA VAL A 156 -25.18 -23.84 0.67
C VAL A 156 -24.93 -24.99 1.65
N SER A 157 -25.66 -25.04 2.77
CA SER A 157 -25.50 -26.12 3.77
C SER A 157 -26.02 -27.48 3.30
N GLN A 158 -26.73 -27.54 2.17
CA GLN A 158 -27.23 -28.78 1.57
C GLN A 158 -26.32 -29.30 0.44
N ILE A 159 -25.22 -28.60 0.16
CA ILE A 159 -24.33 -28.90 -0.95
C ILE A 159 -23.09 -29.61 -0.41
N GLU A 160 -22.78 -30.76 -1.01
CA GLU A 160 -21.51 -31.45 -0.82
C GLU A 160 -20.49 -30.91 -1.80
N PHE A 161 -19.39 -30.38 -1.26
CA PHE A 161 -18.27 -29.89 -2.03
C PHE A 161 -17.15 -30.91 -2.01
N THR A 162 -16.79 -31.42 -3.18
CA THR A 162 -15.66 -32.32 -3.36
C THR A 162 -14.40 -31.50 -3.67
N VAL A 163 -13.26 -32.00 -3.22
CA VAL A 163 -11.94 -31.48 -3.57
C VAL A 163 -11.05 -32.64 -3.95
N ALA A 164 -10.29 -32.48 -5.03
CA ALA A 164 -9.30 -33.44 -5.51
C ALA A 164 -8.12 -32.65 -6.13
N THR A 165 -7.18 -32.23 -5.29
CA THR A 165 -6.03 -31.41 -5.70
C THR A 165 -4.81 -31.75 -4.85
N ARG A 166 -3.60 -31.60 -5.43
CA ARG A 166 -2.33 -31.66 -4.69
C ARG A 166 -2.21 -32.91 -3.81
N GLU A 167 -2.60 -34.06 -4.38
CA GLU A 167 -2.55 -35.38 -3.73
C GLU A 167 -3.49 -35.51 -2.50
N ALA A 168 -4.43 -34.58 -2.34
CA ALA A 168 -5.47 -34.65 -1.34
C ALA A 168 -6.84 -34.78 -2.00
N GLN A 169 -7.74 -35.50 -1.34
CA GLN A 169 -9.11 -35.70 -1.77
C GLN A 169 -10.06 -35.68 -0.57
N GLY A 170 -11.25 -35.12 -0.71
CA GLY A 170 -12.26 -35.19 0.34
C GLY A 170 -13.58 -34.56 -0.05
N THR A 171 -14.58 -34.75 0.80
CA THR A 171 -15.91 -34.15 0.66
C THR A 171 -16.22 -33.34 1.89
N ALA A 172 -16.62 -32.08 1.70
CA ALA A 172 -16.92 -31.15 2.77
C ALA A 172 -18.30 -30.50 2.62
N ILE A 173 -18.90 -30.11 3.74
CA ILE A 173 -20.20 -29.44 3.82
C ILE A 173 -20.07 -28.19 4.67
N TRP A 174 -20.54 -27.03 4.19
CA TRP A 174 -20.63 -25.82 4.99
C TRP A 174 -21.91 -25.82 5.85
N GLN A 175 -21.92 -26.63 6.90
CA GLN A 175 -23.15 -26.95 7.67
C GLN A 175 -23.71 -25.75 8.45
N LYS A 176 -22.85 -24.89 9.02
CA LYS A 176 -23.25 -23.64 9.71
C LYS A 176 -22.28 -22.52 9.39
N ARG A 177 -22.65 -21.28 9.70
CA ARG A 177 -21.83 -20.07 9.43
C ARG A 177 -20.35 -20.21 9.80
N ASN A 178 -20.03 -20.90 10.89
CA ASN A 178 -18.69 -21.10 11.43
C ASN A 178 -18.29 -22.58 11.54
N GLU A 179 -18.94 -23.48 10.80
CA GLU A 179 -18.68 -24.91 10.85
C GLU A 179 -18.64 -25.49 9.43
N MET A 180 -17.47 -25.98 9.05
CA MET A 180 -17.21 -26.77 7.85
C MET A 180 -16.98 -28.21 8.27
N LEU A 181 -17.88 -29.11 7.91
CA LEU A 181 -17.72 -30.55 8.13
C LEU A 181 -16.88 -31.12 6.99
N LEU A 182 -15.78 -31.82 7.31
CA LEU A 182 -15.08 -32.70 6.40
C LEU A 182 -15.53 -34.13 6.70
N LYS A 183 -16.06 -34.82 5.71
CA LYS A 183 -16.51 -36.21 5.87
C LYS A 183 -15.33 -37.16 6.04
N VAL A 184 -15.56 -38.22 6.81
CA VAL A 184 -14.70 -39.38 6.95
C VAL A 184 -14.22 -39.92 5.59
N GLY A 185 -13.02 -40.51 5.56
CA GLY A 185 -12.40 -41.05 4.36
C GLY A 185 -11.63 -40.03 3.51
N ALA A 186 -11.51 -38.77 3.94
CA ALA A 186 -10.71 -37.77 3.25
C ALA A 186 -9.22 -38.15 3.24
N GLN A 187 -8.63 -38.15 2.05
CA GLN A 187 -7.20 -38.37 1.81
C GLN A 187 -6.42 -37.06 1.98
N LEU A 188 -5.44 -37.09 2.87
CA LEU A 188 -4.54 -35.99 3.14
C LEU A 188 -3.31 -36.07 2.23
N ARG A 189 -2.81 -34.91 1.81
CA ARG A 189 -1.49 -34.81 1.18
C ARG A 189 -0.43 -35.31 2.16
N PRO A 190 0.43 -36.27 1.80
CA PRO A 190 1.32 -36.94 2.76
C PRO A 190 2.44 -36.02 3.27
N THR A 191 2.97 -35.14 2.41
CA THR A 191 4.14 -34.31 2.74
C THR A 191 3.82 -32.82 2.66
N ALA A 192 4.28 -32.09 3.66
CA ALA A 192 4.19 -30.64 3.69
C ALA A 192 5.24 -30.00 2.75
N PRO A 193 4.87 -29.00 1.93
CA PRO A 193 5.82 -28.33 1.06
C PRO A 193 6.83 -27.50 1.85
N LEU A 194 8.11 -27.56 1.45
CA LEU A 194 9.20 -26.78 2.02
C LEU A 194 9.47 -25.52 1.19
N ASN A 195 9.93 -24.46 1.87
CA ASN A 195 10.49 -23.27 1.24
C ASN A 195 11.84 -23.58 0.58
N LYS A 196 12.36 -22.65 -0.23
CA LYS A 196 13.67 -22.79 -0.91
C LYS A 196 14.84 -23.02 0.05
N ASP A 197 14.73 -22.53 1.28
CA ASP A 197 15.71 -22.68 2.36
C ASP A 197 15.53 -23.97 3.18
N GLY A 198 14.59 -24.85 2.79
CA GLY A 198 14.27 -26.09 3.51
C GLY A 198 13.38 -25.89 4.74
N SER A 199 12.99 -24.66 5.07
CA SER A 199 12.10 -24.38 6.21
C SER A 199 10.62 -24.63 5.86
N PHE A 200 9.77 -24.83 6.88
CA PHE A 200 8.32 -24.83 6.68
C PHE A 200 7.79 -23.41 6.50
N GLY A 201 7.04 -23.19 5.42
CA GLY A 201 6.21 -21.99 5.25
C GLY A 201 5.07 -21.93 6.27
N PHE A 202 4.45 -20.76 6.41
CA PHE A 202 3.36 -20.54 7.38
C PHE A 202 2.19 -21.53 7.21
N ALA A 203 1.74 -21.77 5.98
CA ALA A 203 0.65 -22.70 5.69
C ALA A 203 1.00 -24.15 6.05
N ALA A 204 2.26 -24.56 5.82
CA ALA A 204 2.76 -25.86 6.24
C ALA A 204 2.74 -26.00 7.77
N LYS A 205 3.21 -24.99 8.51
CA LYS A 205 3.15 -24.98 9.99
C LYS A 205 1.72 -25.10 10.51
N MET A 206 0.79 -24.32 9.95
CA MET A 206 -0.62 -24.34 10.37
C MET A 206 -1.32 -25.66 10.03
N GLY A 207 -1.10 -26.21 8.82
CA GLY A 207 -1.66 -27.51 8.44
C GLY A 207 -1.13 -28.64 9.32
N THR A 208 0.16 -28.63 9.67
CA THR A 208 0.75 -29.60 10.60
C THR A 208 0.14 -29.47 11.99
N HIS A 209 -0.06 -28.25 12.48
CA HIS A 209 -0.72 -28.01 13.75
C HIS A 209 -2.14 -28.58 13.77
N LEU A 210 -2.96 -28.29 12.76
CA LEU A 210 -4.33 -28.85 12.65
C LEU A 210 -4.31 -30.38 12.62
N ARG A 211 -3.38 -31.01 11.88
CA ARG A 211 -3.27 -32.47 11.86
C ARG A 211 -2.86 -33.05 13.21
N ASN A 212 -2.03 -32.34 13.98
CA ASN A 212 -1.68 -32.75 15.33
C ASN A 212 -2.87 -32.65 16.29
N GLU A 213 -3.70 -31.60 16.17
CA GLU A 213 -4.94 -31.46 16.95
C GLU A 213 -5.92 -32.61 16.66
N HIS A 214 -5.95 -33.10 15.41
CA HIS A 214 -6.81 -34.19 14.96
C HIS A 214 -6.08 -35.52 14.79
N ALA A 215 -4.94 -35.73 15.46
CA ALA A 215 -4.08 -36.90 15.21
C ALA A 215 -4.80 -38.24 15.46
N ALA A 216 -5.70 -38.29 16.46
CA ALA A 216 -6.50 -39.48 16.75
C ALA A 216 -7.51 -39.84 15.65
N GLN A 217 -7.83 -38.88 14.77
CA GLN A 217 -8.80 -39.02 13.68
C GLN A 217 -8.10 -39.21 12.33
N ILE A 218 -6.80 -39.48 12.31
CA ILE A 218 -5.99 -39.66 11.11
C ILE A 218 -5.23 -40.98 11.21
N GLN A 219 -5.39 -41.83 10.21
CA GLN A 219 -4.64 -43.06 10.04
C GLN A 219 -4.18 -43.19 8.59
N ASP A 220 -2.90 -43.48 8.35
CA ASP A 220 -2.33 -43.67 7.01
C ASP A 220 -2.63 -42.52 6.03
N ASN A 221 -2.56 -41.27 6.53
CA ASN A 221 -2.93 -40.05 5.82
C ASN A 221 -4.41 -39.99 5.37
N GLN A 222 -5.30 -40.74 6.01
CA GLN A 222 -6.74 -40.71 5.76
C GLN A 222 -7.48 -40.38 7.06
N THR A 223 -8.56 -39.59 6.97
CA THR A 223 -9.41 -39.32 8.13
C THR A 223 -10.29 -40.52 8.46
N THR A 224 -10.32 -40.94 9.73
CA THR A 224 -11.10 -42.08 10.21
C THR A 224 -12.49 -41.71 10.70
N GLU A 225 -12.76 -40.42 10.89
CA GLU A 225 -14.04 -39.86 11.33
C GLU A 225 -14.34 -38.53 10.63
N ASP A 226 -15.57 -38.05 10.79
CA ASP A 226 -15.93 -36.69 10.39
C ASP A 226 -15.22 -35.65 11.28
N ILE A 227 -14.74 -34.57 10.69
CA ILE A 227 -14.00 -33.50 11.40
C ILE A 227 -14.64 -32.14 11.10
N VAL A 228 -14.85 -31.33 12.14
CA VAL A 228 -15.43 -29.99 12.01
C VAL A 228 -14.34 -28.92 12.10
N PHE A 229 -14.25 -28.09 11.07
CA PHE A 229 -13.36 -26.93 10.97
C PHE A 229 -14.14 -25.62 11.06
N LYS A 230 -13.46 -24.52 11.39
CA LYS A 230 -14.09 -23.20 11.53
C LYS A 230 -14.25 -22.46 10.20
N SER A 231 -13.51 -22.87 9.16
CA SER A 231 -13.51 -22.18 7.87
C SER A 231 -13.07 -23.05 6.70
N VAL A 232 -13.40 -22.61 5.49
CA VAL A 232 -12.92 -23.20 4.22
C VAL A 232 -11.39 -23.27 4.16
N ASN A 233 -10.72 -22.25 4.72
CA ASN A 233 -9.26 -22.18 4.71
C ASN A 233 -8.63 -23.24 5.62
N GLU A 234 -9.25 -23.58 6.75
CA GLU A 234 -8.76 -24.64 7.63
C GLU A 234 -8.85 -26.01 6.96
N ILE A 235 -9.93 -26.29 6.21
CA ILE A 235 -10.01 -27.51 5.38
C ILE A 235 -8.85 -27.55 4.38
N GLY A 236 -8.56 -26.45 3.69
CA GLY A 236 -7.45 -26.41 2.73
C GLY A 236 -6.07 -26.58 3.37
N LEU A 237 -5.86 -26.01 4.56
CA LEU A 237 -4.64 -26.21 5.34
C LEU A 237 -4.50 -27.66 5.81
N PHE A 238 -5.58 -28.26 6.29
CA PHE A 238 -5.62 -29.64 6.77
C PHE A 238 -5.38 -30.65 5.65
N LEU A 239 -6.12 -30.54 4.55
CA LEU A 239 -6.07 -31.49 3.44
C LEU A 239 -4.74 -31.40 2.67
N TYR A 240 -4.30 -30.20 2.27
CA TYR A 240 -3.19 -30.03 1.32
C TYR A 240 -2.20 -28.90 1.66
N TYR A 241 -2.18 -28.43 2.91
CA TYR A 241 -1.29 -27.35 3.39
C TYR A 241 -1.46 -26.01 2.67
N GLY A 242 -2.66 -25.73 2.15
CA GLY A 242 -2.94 -24.48 1.44
C GLY A 242 -2.13 -24.35 0.14
N GLY A 243 -1.57 -23.16 -0.12
CA GLY A 243 -0.83 -22.88 -1.37
C GLY A 243 -1.72 -22.74 -2.62
N THR A 244 -3.04 -22.66 -2.43
CA THR A 244 -4.06 -22.37 -3.44
C THR A 244 -5.26 -21.68 -2.79
N ASN A 245 -6.19 -21.20 -3.60
CA ASN A 245 -7.44 -20.64 -3.12
C ASN A 245 -8.47 -21.75 -2.87
N SER A 246 -8.59 -22.21 -1.62
CA SER A 246 -9.52 -23.27 -1.22
C SER A 246 -10.98 -22.99 -1.56
N TRP A 247 -11.37 -21.73 -1.70
CA TRP A 247 -12.71 -21.35 -2.15
C TRP A 247 -13.01 -21.74 -3.59
N LEU A 248 -11.98 -21.93 -4.43
CA LEU A 248 -12.11 -22.37 -5.83
C LEU A 248 -11.91 -23.88 -6.01
N GLU A 249 -11.31 -24.55 -5.03
CA GLU A 249 -10.98 -25.98 -5.10
C GLU A 249 -12.13 -26.87 -4.62
N LEU A 250 -12.96 -26.37 -3.71
CA LEU A 250 -14.17 -27.04 -3.23
C LEU A 250 -15.30 -26.82 -4.23
N ARG A 251 -15.72 -27.90 -4.91
CA ARG A 251 -16.69 -27.84 -6.02
C ARG A 251 -17.85 -28.79 -5.82
N ASP A 252 -19.04 -28.35 -6.20
CA ASP A 252 -20.22 -29.21 -6.23
C ASP A 252 -20.15 -30.23 -7.39
N ALA A 253 -21.16 -31.10 -7.48
CA ALA A 253 -21.25 -32.12 -8.52
C ALA A 253 -21.26 -31.56 -9.96
N ASN A 254 -21.61 -30.28 -10.15
CA ASN A 254 -21.62 -29.59 -11.43
C ASN A 254 -20.31 -28.81 -11.69
N GLY A 255 -19.33 -28.92 -10.79
CA GLY A 255 -18.05 -28.22 -10.89
C GLY A 255 -18.10 -26.76 -10.45
N ARG A 256 -19.22 -26.27 -9.91
CA ARG A 256 -19.33 -24.89 -9.41
C ARG A 256 -18.67 -24.79 -8.05
N SER A 257 -17.85 -23.75 -7.85
CA SER A 257 -17.05 -23.61 -6.63
C SER A 257 -17.86 -23.08 -5.45
N ILE A 258 -17.41 -23.35 -4.23
CA ILE A 258 -18.00 -22.75 -3.02
C ILE A 258 -17.85 -21.22 -3.02
N GLU A 259 -16.83 -20.65 -3.68
CA GLU A 259 -16.75 -19.21 -3.96
C GLU A 259 -17.99 -18.74 -4.73
N ASP A 260 -18.31 -19.36 -5.86
CA ASP A 260 -19.40 -18.96 -6.74
C ASP A 260 -20.77 -19.03 -6.07
N TRP A 261 -20.91 -19.89 -5.06
CA TRP A 261 -22.13 -20.04 -4.27
C TRP A 261 -22.31 -18.97 -3.21
N THR A 262 -21.23 -18.32 -2.77
CA THR A 262 -21.21 -17.60 -1.49
C THR A 262 -20.70 -16.17 -1.60
N LYS A 263 -20.05 -15.82 -2.71
CA LYS A 263 -19.54 -14.48 -3.01
C LYS A 263 -20.66 -13.42 -2.97
N ILE A 264 -20.39 -12.30 -2.29
CA ILE A 264 -21.24 -11.10 -2.21
C ILE A 264 -20.46 -9.82 -2.54
#